data_AF-A0A2V9Z521-F1
#
_entry.id   AF-A0A2V9Z521-F1
#
_cell.length_a   1.000
_cell.length_b   1.000
_cell.length_c   1.000
_cell.angle_alpha   90.00
_cell.angle_beta   90.00
_cell.angle_gamma   90.00
#
_symmetry.space_group_name_H-M   'P 1'
#
loop_
_entity.id
_entity.type
_entity.pdbx_description
1 polymer ?
#
loop_
_entity_poly.entity_id
_entity_poly.type
_entity_poly.pdbx_seq_one_letter_code
_entity_poly.pdbx_strand_id
1 'polypeptide(L)'
;MATGYRVSPGTTRHLSEKFGAGAKKILDLAKQNSHLASPLVEGLAPIQAEIVYSIRQEMAMTIGDILARRIGLQLFDWRLAIKAAPVVGSYLAQELDWSRTQMQQAVEDYINKTNRLLQTIGLRPEHVDLEHAG
;
A
#
# COMPACT_ATOMS: atom_id res chain seq x y z
N MET A 1 -3.31 4.38 -27.30
CA MET A 1 -3.89 3.26 -26.53
C MET A 1 -4.89 3.86 -25.56
N ALA A 2 -6.16 3.99 -25.97
CA ALA A 2 -7.22 4.52 -25.11
C ALA A 2 -7.78 3.36 -24.29
N THR A 3 -7.25 3.15 -23.08
CA THR A 3 -7.71 2.07 -22.21
C THR A 3 -8.65 2.65 -21.15
N GLY A 4 -9.85 2.08 -21.03
CA GLY A 4 -10.94 2.54 -20.15
C GLY A 4 -10.69 2.38 -18.65
N TYR A 5 -9.46 2.61 -18.19
CA TYR A 5 -9.07 2.62 -16.78
C TYR A 5 -8.95 4.08 -16.31
N ARG A 6 -9.49 4.38 -15.13
CA ARG A 6 -9.44 5.73 -14.53
C ARG A 6 -8.15 5.97 -13.76
N VAL A 7 -6.99 5.76 -14.38
CA VAL A 7 -5.67 5.98 -13.77
C VAL A 7 -4.80 6.87 -14.65
N SER A 8 -3.84 7.56 -14.02
CA SER A 8 -2.95 8.47 -14.74
C SER A 8 -1.99 7.72 -15.69
N PRO A 9 -1.43 8.39 -16.70
CA PRO A 9 -0.34 7.82 -17.51
C PRO A 9 0.89 7.46 -16.67
N GLY A 10 1.19 8.23 -15.62
CA GLY A 10 2.28 7.95 -14.68
C GLY A 10 2.05 6.63 -13.92
N THR A 11 0.85 6.42 -13.41
CA THR A 11 0.44 5.15 -12.78
C THR A 11 0.53 3.99 -13.78
N THR A 12 0.05 4.16 -15.01
CA THR A 12 0.15 3.12 -16.05
C THR A 12 1.59 2.71 -16.32
N ARG A 13 2.50 3.69 -16.43
CA ARG A 13 3.94 3.45 -16.61
C ARG A 13 4.54 2.71 -15.41
N HIS A 14 4.30 3.21 -14.19
CA HIS A 14 4.73 2.58 -12.94
C HIS A 14 4.30 1.11 -12.87
N LEU A 15 3.03 0.82 -13.14
CA LEU A 15 2.51 -0.54 -13.12
C LEU A 15 3.20 -1.44 -14.15
N SER A 16 3.42 -0.93 -15.37
CA SER A 16 4.12 -1.67 -16.42
C SER A 16 5.57 -1.98 -16.05
N GLU A 17 6.29 -1.00 -15.50
CA GLU A 17 7.71 -1.14 -15.12
C GLU A 17 7.87 -2.07 -13.91
N LYS A 18 6.93 -2.01 -12.97
CA LYS A 18 7.05 -2.70 -11.68
C LYS A 18 6.43 -4.10 -11.67
N PHE A 19 5.27 -4.28 -12.29
CA PHE A 19 4.51 -5.54 -12.25
C PHE A 19 4.50 -6.29 -13.58
N GLY A 20 5.01 -5.68 -14.67
CA GLY A 20 5.06 -6.31 -15.99
C GLY A 20 3.71 -6.89 -16.40
N ALA A 21 3.64 -8.20 -16.61
CA ALA A 21 2.40 -8.90 -16.95
C ALA A 21 1.29 -8.77 -15.88
N GLY A 22 1.65 -8.55 -14.61
CA GLY A 22 0.71 -8.31 -13.51
C GLY A 22 -0.02 -6.97 -13.61
N ALA A 23 0.52 -5.99 -14.36
CA ALA A 23 -0.07 -4.66 -14.51
C ALA A 23 -1.51 -4.71 -15.02
N LYS A 24 -1.81 -5.60 -15.98
CA LYS A 24 -3.17 -5.77 -16.51
C LYS A 24 -4.15 -6.24 -15.42
N LYS A 25 -3.75 -7.20 -14.59
CA LYS A 25 -4.59 -7.71 -13.49
C LYS A 25 -4.86 -6.62 -12.46
N ILE A 26 -3.87 -5.78 -12.15
CA ILE A 26 -4.03 -4.62 -11.25
C ILE A 26 -5.01 -3.61 -11.84
N LEU A 27 -4.87 -3.28 -13.13
CA LEU A 27 -5.80 -2.38 -13.82
C LEU A 27 -7.23 -2.95 -13.85
N ASP A 28 -7.38 -4.26 -14.04
CA ASP A 28 -8.68 -4.92 -14.02
C ASP A 28 -9.34 -4.85 -12.62
N LEU A 29 -8.57 -4.98 -11.54
CA LEU A 29 -9.06 -4.73 -10.17
C LEU A 29 -9.54 -3.28 -10.00
N ALA A 30 -8.74 -2.31 -10.45
CA ALA A 30 -9.09 -0.88 -10.42
C ALA A 30 -10.34 -0.54 -11.26
N LYS A 31 -10.62 -1.32 -12.31
CA LYS A 31 -11.83 -1.19 -13.11
C LYS A 31 -13.07 -1.75 -12.41
N GLN A 32 -12.93 -2.85 -11.67
CA GLN A 32 -14.02 -3.50 -10.94
C GLN A 32 -14.44 -2.71 -9.70
N ASN A 33 -13.48 -2.08 -9.02
CA ASN A 33 -13.73 -1.19 -7.91
C ASN A 33 -12.95 0.11 -8.11
N SER A 34 -13.67 1.21 -8.39
CA SER A 34 -13.08 2.52 -8.64
C SER A 34 -12.27 3.07 -7.45
N HIS A 35 -12.55 2.64 -6.22
CA HIS A 35 -11.73 3.05 -5.07
C HIS A 35 -10.31 2.49 -5.16
N LEU A 36 -10.12 1.31 -5.77
CA LEU A 36 -8.80 0.71 -5.97
C LEU A 36 -7.94 1.46 -7.00
N ALA A 37 -8.53 2.34 -7.80
CA ALA A 37 -7.81 3.24 -8.69
C ALA A 37 -7.19 4.44 -7.95
N SER A 38 -7.56 4.67 -6.68
CA SER A 38 -7.04 5.79 -5.90
C SER A 38 -5.56 5.62 -5.60
N PRO A 39 -4.78 6.71 -5.56
CA PRO A 39 -3.40 6.67 -5.09
C PRO A 39 -3.32 6.05 -3.68
N LEU A 40 -2.26 5.29 -3.44
CA LEU A 40 -1.93 4.81 -2.10
C LEU A 40 -1.51 5.99 -1.19
N VAL A 41 -0.78 6.94 -1.78
CA VAL A 41 -0.43 8.21 -1.16
C VAL A 41 -0.68 9.29 -2.20
N GLU A 42 -1.36 10.37 -1.80
CA GLU A 42 -1.69 11.48 -2.70
C GLU A 42 -0.45 12.02 -3.41
N GLY A 43 -0.57 12.25 -4.72
CA GLY A 43 0.54 12.70 -5.57
C GLY A 43 1.54 11.61 -6.00
N LEU A 44 1.42 10.36 -5.54
CA LEU A 44 2.29 9.26 -5.99
C LEU A 44 1.61 8.35 -7.03
N ALA A 45 2.44 7.68 -7.83
CA ALA A 45 2.00 6.75 -8.86
C ALA A 45 1.35 5.45 -8.33
N PRO A 46 1.80 4.84 -7.22
CA PRO A 46 1.21 3.60 -6.73
C PRO A 46 -0.25 3.75 -6.32
N ILE A 47 -1.07 2.76 -6.62
CA ILE A 47 -2.52 2.76 -6.33
C ILE A 47 -2.92 1.62 -5.39
N GLN A 48 -4.08 1.74 -4.76
CA GLN A 48 -4.58 0.76 -3.79
C GLN A 48 -4.81 -0.64 -4.40
N ALA A 49 -5.10 -0.73 -5.71
CA ALA A 49 -5.21 -2.01 -6.43
C ALA A 49 -3.94 -2.88 -6.32
N GLU A 50 -2.75 -2.26 -6.17
CA GLU A 50 -1.49 -2.99 -6.00
C GLU A 50 -1.49 -3.80 -4.69
N ILE A 51 -2.12 -3.29 -3.64
CA ILE A 51 -2.22 -3.97 -2.33
C ILE A 51 -3.01 -5.27 -2.48
N VAL A 52 -4.22 -5.16 -3.03
CA VAL A 52 -5.12 -6.31 -3.23
C VAL A 52 -4.48 -7.34 -4.16
N TYR A 53 -3.84 -6.88 -5.23
CA TYR A 53 -3.09 -7.78 -6.12
C TYR A 53 -1.98 -8.53 -5.37
N SER A 54 -1.16 -7.82 -4.60
CA SER A 54 -0.05 -8.43 -3.85
C SER A 54 -0.54 -9.42 -2.80
N ILE A 55 -1.66 -9.18 -2.14
CA ILE A 55 -2.26 -10.15 -1.20
C ILE A 55 -2.73 -11.39 -1.97
N ARG A 56 -3.61 -11.20 -2.96
CA ARG A 56 -4.29 -12.30 -3.66
C ARG A 56 -3.41 -13.12 -4.59
N GLN A 57 -2.38 -12.53 -5.17
CA GLN A 57 -1.59 -13.15 -6.24
C GLN A 57 -0.13 -13.38 -5.86
N GLU A 58 0.39 -12.65 -4.88
CA GLU A 58 1.80 -12.73 -4.47
C GLU A 58 1.98 -13.12 -3.00
N MET A 59 0.88 -13.52 -2.34
CA MET A 59 0.81 -13.99 -0.95
C MET A 59 1.49 -13.03 0.02
N ALA A 60 1.36 -11.71 -0.20
CA ALA A 60 1.88 -10.71 0.71
C ALA A 60 0.96 -10.63 1.94
N MET A 61 1.41 -11.17 3.08
CA MET A 61 0.59 -11.34 4.28
C MET A 61 0.87 -10.30 5.38
N THR A 62 1.76 -9.34 5.13
CA THR A 62 2.10 -8.29 6.10
C THR A 62 2.25 -6.92 5.45
N ILE A 63 2.06 -5.86 6.24
CA ILE A 63 2.23 -4.47 5.78
C ILE A 63 3.65 -4.24 5.24
N GLY A 64 4.67 -4.79 5.91
CA GLY A 64 6.06 -4.69 5.48
C GLY A 64 6.33 -5.39 4.14
N ASP A 65 5.66 -6.49 3.86
CA ASP A 65 5.82 -7.19 2.58
C ASP A 65 5.30 -6.36 1.43
N ILE A 66 4.14 -5.75 1.63
CA ILE A 66 3.50 -4.89 0.64
C ILE A 66 4.33 -3.61 0.46
N LEU A 67 4.62 -2.87 1.53
CA LEU A 67 5.27 -1.56 1.43
C LEU A 67 6.76 -1.62 1.12
N ALA A 68 7.50 -2.63 1.60
CA ALA A 68 8.95 -2.72 1.34
C ALA A 68 9.29 -3.58 0.12
N ARG A 69 8.58 -4.70 -0.09
CA ARG A 69 8.98 -5.72 -1.07
C ARG A 69 8.17 -5.69 -2.37
N ARG A 70 6.88 -5.34 -2.31
CA ARG A 70 6.01 -5.30 -3.50
C ARG A 70 5.89 -3.91 -4.09
N ILE A 71 5.56 -2.91 -3.29
CA ILE A 71 5.38 -1.51 -3.70
C ILE A 71 6.71 -0.74 -3.60
N GLY A 72 7.57 -1.07 -2.63
CA GLY A 72 8.86 -0.42 -2.42
C GLY A 72 8.77 1.01 -1.87
N LEU A 73 7.58 1.46 -1.46
CA LEU A 73 7.38 2.77 -0.84
C LEU A 73 8.26 2.97 0.39
N GLN A 74 8.47 1.92 1.20
CA GLN A 74 9.36 2.01 2.37
C GLN A 74 10.83 2.22 1.98
N LEU A 75 11.28 1.73 0.82
CA LEU A 75 12.66 1.99 0.38
C LEU A 75 12.82 3.41 -0.17
N PHE A 76 11.73 4.01 -0.64
CA PHE A 76 11.70 5.38 -1.15
C PHE A 76 11.58 6.41 -0.02
N ASP A 77 10.59 6.24 0.88
CA ASP A 77 10.33 7.17 1.99
C ASP A 77 9.63 6.46 3.17
N TRP A 78 10.29 6.44 4.33
CA TRP A 78 9.75 5.82 5.55
C TRP A 78 8.52 6.53 6.13
N ARG A 79 8.43 7.86 6.03
CA ARG A 79 7.29 8.62 6.53
C ARG A 79 6.05 8.37 5.67
N LEU A 80 6.21 8.33 4.35
CA LEU A 80 5.11 7.99 3.44
C LEU A 80 4.66 6.53 3.63
N ALA A 81 5.60 5.61 3.88
CA ALA A 81 5.24 4.23 4.21
C ALA A 81 4.47 4.13 5.53
N ILE A 82 4.86 4.88 6.57
CA ILE A 82 4.10 5.00 7.83
C ILE A 82 2.68 5.51 7.56
N LYS A 83 2.52 6.55 6.75
CA LYS A 83 1.20 7.11 6.39
C LYS A 83 0.33 6.15 5.58
N ALA A 84 0.94 5.31 4.74
CA ALA A 84 0.23 4.30 3.95
C ALA A 84 -0.18 3.06 4.76
N ALA A 85 0.46 2.81 5.92
CA ALA A 85 0.27 1.60 6.70
C ALA A 85 -1.19 1.32 7.09
N PRO A 86 -2.02 2.29 7.52
CA PRO A 86 -3.42 2.03 7.87
C PRO A 86 -4.24 1.54 6.67
N VAL A 87 -4.04 2.12 5.49
CA VAL A 87 -4.73 1.71 4.25
C VAL A 87 -4.31 0.29 3.84
N VAL A 88 -3.04 -0.05 3.98
CA VAL A 88 -2.57 -1.42 3.72
C VAL A 88 -3.15 -2.41 4.74
N GLY A 89 -3.19 -2.01 6.01
CA GLY A 89 -3.78 -2.80 7.09
C GLY A 89 -5.26 -3.12 6.85
N SER A 90 -6.06 -2.16 6.40
CA SER A 90 -7.49 -2.39 6.15
C SER A 90 -7.74 -3.40 5.03
N TYR A 91 -6.97 -3.34 3.94
CA TYR A 91 -7.07 -4.34 2.87
C TYR A 91 -6.56 -5.72 3.31
N LEU A 92 -5.48 -5.80 4.09
CA LEU A 92 -5.06 -7.08 4.69
C LEU A 92 -6.16 -7.66 5.56
N ALA A 93 -6.81 -6.84 6.37
CA ALA A 93 -7.88 -7.29 7.25
C ALA A 93 -9.09 -7.81 6.47
N GLN A 94 -9.47 -7.10 5.41
CA GLN A 94 -10.56 -7.52 4.53
C GLN A 94 -10.23 -8.83 3.79
N GLU A 95 -9.02 -8.97 3.25
CA GLU A 95 -8.66 -10.11 2.41
C GLU A 95 -8.28 -11.37 3.20
N LEU A 96 -7.87 -11.22 4.46
CA LEU A 96 -7.41 -12.32 5.32
C LEU A 96 -8.34 -12.56 6.52
N ASP A 97 -9.53 -11.96 6.51
CA ASP A 97 -10.54 -12.03 7.59
C ASP A 97 -9.97 -11.70 8.98
N TRP A 98 -9.12 -10.67 9.07
CA TRP A 98 -8.60 -10.24 10.36
C TRP A 98 -9.63 -9.42 11.14
N SER A 99 -9.66 -9.64 12.45
CA SER A 99 -10.36 -8.74 13.37
C SER A 99 -9.76 -7.34 13.35
N ARG A 100 -10.56 -6.35 13.77
CA ARG A 100 -10.10 -4.96 13.95
C ARG A 100 -8.88 -4.88 14.85
N THR A 101 -8.82 -5.68 15.91
CA THR A 101 -7.69 -5.73 16.84
C THR A 101 -6.41 -6.24 16.15
N GLN A 102 -6.51 -7.31 15.34
CA GLN A 102 -5.36 -7.82 14.57
C GLN A 102 -4.85 -6.78 13.58
N MET A 103 -5.76 -6.10 12.87
CA MET A 103 -5.41 -5.00 11.97
C MET A 103 -4.67 -3.87 12.70
N GLN A 104 -5.24 -3.38 13.81
CA GLN A 104 -4.64 -2.29 14.61
C GLN A 104 -3.25 -2.69 15.11
N GLN A 105 -3.10 -3.89 15.66
CA GLN A 105 -1.82 -4.39 16.13
C GLN A 105 -0.78 -4.45 15.00
N ALA A 106 -1.16 -4.96 13.82
CA ALA A 106 -0.26 -5.04 12.67
C ALA A 106 0.21 -3.64 12.20
N VAL A 107 -0.70 -2.66 12.19
CA VAL A 107 -0.39 -1.27 11.84
C VAL A 107 0.55 -0.65 12.88
N GLU A 108 0.23 -0.78 14.17
CA GLU A 108 1.06 -0.25 15.27
C GLU A 108 2.46 -0.87 15.26
N ASP A 109 2.57 -2.19 15.11
CA ASP A 109 3.84 -2.90 15.06
C ASP A 109 4.71 -2.42 13.89
N TYR A 110 4.10 -2.23 12.71
CA TYR A 110 4.79 -1.70 11.54
C TYR A 110 5.29 -0.27 11.75
N ILE A 111 4.43 0.62 12.26
CA ILE A 111 4.77 2.02 12.54
C ILE A 111 5.88 2.10 13.59
N ASN A 112 5.77 1.36 14.69
CA ASN A 112 6.77 1.31 15.75
C ASN A 112 8.12 0.81 15.24
N LYS A 113 8.13 -0.27 14.44
CA LYS A 113 9.35 -0.79 13.83
C LYS A 113 10.00 0.24 12.93
N THR A 114 9.22 0.94 12.11
CA THR A 114 9.73 1.94 11.16
C THR A 114 10.21 3.21 11.87
N ASN A 115 9.52 3.65 12.92
CA ASN A 115 9.95 4.77 13.78
C ASN A 115 11.27 4.48 14.51
N ARG A 116 11.52 3.23 14.94
CA ARG A 116 12.83 2.85 15.50
C ARG A 116 13.96 3.00 14.48
N LEU A 117 13.70 2.71 13.20
CA LEU A 117 14.69 2.93 12.13
C LEU A 117 14.99 4.43 11.95
N LEU A 118 13.96 5.28 11.91
CA LEU A 118 14.11 6.74 11.86
C LEU A 118 14.96 7.26 13.02
N GLN A 119 14.66 6.83 14.24
CA GLN A 119 15.38 7.25 15.44
C GLN A 119 16.85 6.79 15.43
N THR A 120 17.13 5.60 14.92
CA THR A 120 18.51 5.05 14.84
C THR A 120 19.44 5.95 14.01
N ILE A 121 18.88 6.67 13.03
CA ILE A 121 19.62 7.61 12.19
C ILE A 121 19.43 9.08 12.64
N GLY A 122 18.91 9.31 13.83
CA GLY A 122 18.74 10.66 14.41
C GLY A 122 17.53 11.44 13.89
N LEU A 123 16.61 10.80 13.17
CA LEU A 123 15.38 11.44 12.69
C LEU A 123 14.23 11.29 13.69
N ARG A 124 13.36 12.30 13.72
CA ARG A 124 12.16 12.29 14.57
C ARG A 124 11.14 11.24 14.09
N PRO A 125 10.39 10.59 15.00
CA PRO A 125 9.27 9.72 14.64
C PRO A 125 8.22 10.42 13.75
N GLU A 126 7.47 9.62 13.01
CA GLU A 126 6.24 10.03 12.34
C GLU A 126 5.04 9.42 13.09
N HIS A 127 3.98 10.21 13.25
CA HIS A 127 2.75 9.78 13.90
C HIS A 127 1.62 9.80 12.88
N VAL A 128 0.67 8.88 13.01
CA VAL A 128 -0.53 8.80 12.18
C VAL A 128 -1.73 8.73 13.10
N ASP A 129 -2.72 9.57 12.85
CA ASP A 129 -3.98 9.54 13.60
C ASP A 129 -4.80 8.33 13.16
N LEU A 130 -4.82 7.29 14.00
CA LEU A 130 -5.52 6.03 13.73
C LEU A 130 -7.05 6.13 13.88
N GLU A 131 -7.58 7.29 14.28
CA GLU A 131 -9.00 7.48 14.58
C GLU A 131 -9.93 7.39 13.36
N HIS A 132 -9.38 7.50 12.14
CA HIS A 132 -10.16 7.51 10.89
C HIS A 132 -9.94 6.27 10.00
N ALA A 133 -9.22 5.25 10.48
CA ALA A 133 -9.09 3.97 9.77
C ALA A 133 -10.33 3.08 10.04
N GLY A 134 -11.45 3.45 9.41
CA GLY A 134 -12.73 2.73 9.43
C GLY A 134 -13.15 2.32 8.04
#